data_AF-A0A1X1VS47-F1
#
_entry.id   AF-A0A1X1VS47-F1
#
_cell.length_a   1.000
_cell.length_b   1.000
_cell.length_c   1.000
_cell.angle_alpha   90.00
_cell.angle_beta   90.00
_cell.angle_gamma   90.00
#
_symmetry.space_group_name_H-M   'P 1'
#
loop_
_entity.id
_entity.type
_entity.pdbx_description
1 polymer ?
#
loop_
_entity_poly.entity_id
_entity_poly.type
_entity_poly.pdbx_seq_one_letter_code
_entity_poly.pdbx_strand_id
1 'polypeptide(L)'
;MALAEARALAARERATRLSEKADAIAGDRQPTAGTEAGDATVDDAVAKARRRFRVRPRRLRRPARKGLAAIAAAVISCGSLGASGYLLWHHRNVVHQQQRAAEFAAAARQGAIILMSIDATKARQDVQRIIDSTTGAFKGGMLIAADDLVQSVEQSRVSTKVTVQGVAVQSMTDDSAVVLVAAKAEVANPEANPDQTKLPPRSWRIVMTVQRDGGQLKVAKVEALP
;
A
#
# COMPACT_ATOMS: atom_id res chain seq x y z
N MET A 1 3.62 21.57 2.18
CA MET A 1 4.97 21.35 1.60
C MET A 1 6.03 21.01 2.65
N ALA A 2 5.94 21.51 3.90
CA ALA A 2 6.92 21.25 4.97
C ALA A 2 7.19 19.77 5.32
N LEU A 3 6.20 18.87 5.19
CA LEU A 3 6.39 17.42 5.46
C LEU A 3 7.22 16.69 4.38
N ALA A 4 7.28 17.23 3.15
CA ALA A 4 8.08 16.64 2.09
C ALA A 4 9.57 16.99 2.26
N GLU A 5 9.86 18.22 2.70
CA GLU A 5 11.23 18.69 2.97
C GLU A 5 11.84 17.99 4.19
N ALA A 6 11.04 17.77 5.26
CA ALA A 6 11.49 17.01 6.44
C ALA A 6 11.89 15.57 6.10
N ARG A 7 11.18 14.91 5.18
CA ARG A 7 11.51 13.56 4.71
C ARG A 7 12.74 13.54 3.81
N ALA A 8 12.94 14.57 3.00
CA ALA A 8 14.11 14.71 2.14
C ALA A 8 15.41 14.90 2.97
N LEU A 9 15.34 15.68 4.05
CA LEU A 9 16.49 15.88 4.96
C LEU A 9 16.80 14.60 5.76
N ALA A 10 15.79 13.93 6.31
CA ALA A 10 15.98 12.67 7.04
C ALA A 10 16.56 11.54 6.14
N ALA A 11 16.24 11.55 4.84
CA ALA A 11 16.80 10.60 3.88
C ALA A 11 18.30 10.86 3.63
N ARG A 12 18.73 12.13 3.56
CA ARG A 12 20.13 12.51 3.34
C ARG A 12 21.03 12.13 4.52
N GLU A 13 20.58 12.32 5.75
CA GLU A 13 21.33 11.91 6.94
C GLU A 13 21.49 10.39 7.07
N ARG A 14 20.48 9.63 6.64
CA ARG A 14 20.57 8.16 6.62
C ARG A 14 21.56 7.68 5.56
N ALA A 15 21.62 8.36 4.42
CA ALA A 15 22.57 8.03 3.36
C ALA A 15 24.04 8.25 3.78
N THR A 16 24.34 9.36 4.47
CA THR A 16 25.71 9.64 4.95
C THR A 16 26.14 8.66 6.03
N ARG A 17 25.28 8.35 7.01
CA ARG A 17 25.59 7.35 8.06
C ARG A 17 25.82 5.94 7.50
N LEU A 18 25.12 5.58 6.42
CA LEU A 18 25.33 4.28 5.75
C LEU A 18 26.66 4.25 4.99
N SER A 19 27.07 5.37 4.38
CA SER A 19 28.38 5.50 3.74
C SER A 19 29.52 5.39 4.76
N GLU A 20 29.45 6.10 5.88
CA GLU A 20 30.47 6.03 6.95
C GLU A 20 30.59 4.62 7.55
N LYS A 21 29.46 3.93 7.74
CA LYS A 21 29.47 2.53 8.18
C LYS A 21 30.08 1.60 7.15
N ALA A 22 29.86 1.84 5.86
CA ALA A 22 30.46 1.04 4.80
C ALA A 22 31.99 1.23 4.74
N ASP A 23 32.47 2.46 4.92
CA ASP A 23 33.91 2.76 4.97
C ASP A 23 34.59 2.17 6.22
N ALA A 24 33.91 2.17 7.37
CA ALA A 24 34.40 1.53 8.59
C ALA A 24 34.57 0.00 8.44
N ILE A 25 33.65 -0.65 7.71
CA ILE A 25 33.73 -2.09 7.42
C ILE A 25 34.85 -2.41 6.41
N ALA A 26 35.18 -1.47 5.53
CA ALA A 26 36.27 -1.62 4.56
C ALA A 26 37.67 -1.43 5.18
N GLY A 27 37.77 -0.68 6.29
CA GLY A 27 39.03 -0.37 6.97
C GLY A 27 39.63 -1.48 7.84
N ASP A 28 38.88 -2.53 8.17
CA ASP A 28 39.26 -3.52 9.21
C ASP A 28 39.96 -4.80 8.69
N ARG A 29 40.55 -4.79 7.49
CA ARG A 29 41.39 -5.93 7.03
C ARG A 29 42.87 -5.59 6.99
N GLN A 30 43.51 -5.67 8.15
CA GLN A 30 44.95 -5.89 8.25
C GLN A 30 45.22 -7.37 8.61
N PRO A 31 45.89 -8.17 7.77
CA PRO A 31 46.26 -9.52 8.15
C PRO A 31 47.52 -9.49 9.04
N THR A 32 47.37 -9.89 10.29
CA THR A 32 48.46 -10.35 11.15
C THR A 32 48.87 -11.75 10.70
N ALA A 33 50.17 -11.98 10.49
CA ALA A 33 50.71 -13.32 10.24
C ALA A 33 51.87 -13.56 11.20
N GLY A 34 51.60 -14.38 12.21
CA GLY A 34 52.60 -15.02 13.06
C GLY A 34 52.70 -16.51 12.75
N THR A 35 53.89 -17.04 13.04
CA THR A 35 54.19 -18.40 13.50
C THR A 35 54.41 -19.52 12.48
N GLU A 36 55.71 -19.81 12.31
CA GLU A 36 56.44 -21.09 12.43
C GLU A 36 55.78 -22.45 12.12
N ALA A 37 56.57 -23.26 11.38
CA ALA A 37 56.81 -24.71 11.45
C ALA A 37 57.13 -25.18 10.01
N GLY A 38 58.09 -26.04 9.69
CA GLY A 38 58.84 -27.01 10.46
C GLY A 38 59.08 -28.21 9.54
N ASP A 39 60.36 -28.48 9.27
CA ASP A 39 60.97 -29.77 8.91
C ASP A 39 60.93 -30.32 7.46
N ALA A 40 62.00 -31.09 7.21
CA ALA A 40 62.26 -32.12 6.21
C ALA A 40 63.19 -31.80 5.02
N THR A 41 64.47 -31.98 5.34
CA THR A 41 65.50 -32.77 4.64
C THR A 41 66.59 -32.05 3.84
N VAL A 42 67.79 -32.25 4.39
CA VAL A 42 69.11 -31.83 3.96
C VAL A 42 69.70 -32.98 3.15
N ASP A 43 70.31 -32.69 2.00
CA ASP A 43 71.47 -33.46 1.58
C ASP A 43 72.52 -32.53 0.96
N ASP A 44 73.75 -32.90 1.27
CA ASP A 44 75.00 -32.14 1.30
C ASP A 44 75.46 -31.56 -0.04
N ALA A 45 76.11 -30.40 0.03
CA ALA A 45 77.56 -30.30 -0.19
C ALA A 45 78.02 -28.85 -0.34
N VAL A 46 78.73 -28.42 0.70
CA VAL A 46 79.55 -27.23 0.83
C VAL A 46 80.47 -27.00 -0.38
N ALA A 47 80.43 -25.80 -0.99
CA ALA A 47 81.65 -25.07 -1.35
C ALA A 47 81.40 -23.68 -1.97
N LYS A 48 82.08 -22.70 -1.37
CA LYS A 48 82.64 -21.48 -2.00
C LYS A 48 81.71 -20.32 -2.37
N ALA A 49 81.82 -19.34 -1.48
CA ALA A 49 82.35 -18.01 -1.80
C ALA A 49 81.41 -17.02 -2.52
N ARG A 50 80.88 -16.11 -1.69
CA ARG A 50 80.85 -14.65 -1.92
C ARG A 50 80.82 -14.25 -3.40
N ARG A 51 79.63 -14.24 -3.99
CA ARG A 51 79.33 -13.33 -5.10
C ARG A 51 78.05 -12.57 -4.80
N ARG A 52 78.23 -11.25 -4.66
CA ARG A 52 77.18 -10.24 -4.57
C ARG A 52 76.20 -10.46 -5.74
N PHE A 53 75.04 -11.04 -5.47
CA PHE A 53 73.95 -11.08 -6.44
C PHE A 53 72.84 -10.15 -5.98
N ARG A 54 72.88 -8.97 -6.60
CA ARG A 54 71.91 -7.87 -6.57
C ARG A 54 70.49 -8.44 -6.58
N VAL A 55 69.71 -8.20 -5.52
CA VAL A 55 68.28 -8.57 -5.47
C VAL A 55 67.57 -7.77 -6.55
N ARG A 56 67.26 -8.42 -7.67
CA ARG A 56 66.29 -7.88 -8.64
C ARG A 56 64.94 -7.81 -7.92
N PRO A 57 64.29 -6.65 -7.79
CA PRO A 57 62.92 -6.64 -7.32
C PRO A 57 62.09 -7.41 -8.34
N ARG A 58 61.61 -8.59 -7.92
CA ARG A 58 60.65 -9.39 -8.65
C ARG A 58 59.45 -8.49 -8.84
N ARG A 59 59.28 -7.96 -10.06
CA ARG A 59 58.15 -7.09 -10.39
C ARG A 59 56.87 -7.85 -10.02
N LEU A 60 56.22 -7.44 -8.93
CA LEU A 60 54.88 -7.89 -8.61
C LEU A 60 54.03 -7.52 -9.81
N ARG A 61 53.67 -8.53 -10.62
CA ARG A 61 52.63 -8.41 -11.64
C ARG A 61 51.39 -7.93 -10.92
N ARG A 62 51.04 -6.66 -11.09
CA ARG A 62 49.88 -6.00 -10.50
C ARG A 62 48.63 -6.90 -10.65
N PRO A 63 48.07 -7.47 -9.58
CA PRO A 63 46.81 -8.20 -9.68
C PRO A 63 45.66 -7.25 -9.33
N ALA A 64 45.49 -6.14 -10.05
CA ALA A 64 44.66 -5.04 -9.52
C ALA A 64 43.42 -4.68 -10.36
N ARG A 65 43.32 -5.10 -11.62
CA ARG A 65 42.17 -4.74 -12.47
C ARG A 65 41.12 -5.84 -12.58
N LYS A 66 41.55 -7.10 -12.69
CA LYS A 66 40.64 -8.26 -12.81
C LYS A 66 39.90 -8.56 -11.51
N GLY A 67 40.57 -8.46 -10.36
CA GLY A 67 39.94 -8.62 -9.04
C GLY A 67 38.95 -7.50 -8.72
N LEU A 68 39.28 -6.25 -9.07
CA LEU A 68 38.38 -5.12 -8.91
C LEU A 68 37.12 -5.25 -9.79
N ALA A 69 37.27 -5.73 -11.03
CA ALA A 69 36.13 -6.00 -11.91
C ALA A 69 35.24 -7.13 -11.40
N ALA A 70 35.82 -8.19 -10.82
CA ALA A 70 35.05 -9.29 -10.23
C ALA A 70 34.26 -8.84 -8.99
N ILE A 71 34.86 -8.01 -8.13
CA ILE A 71 34.16 -7.43 -6.97
C ILE A 71 33.04 -6.49 -7.43
N ALA A 72 33.29 -5.64 -8.42
CA ALA A 72 32.26 -4.76 -8.99
C ALA A 72 31.09 -5.56 -9.57
N ALA A 73 31.36 -6.63 -10.33
CA ALA A 73 30.33 -7.52 -10.87
C ALA A 73 29.54 -8.22 -9.76
N ALA A 74 30.19 -8.67 -8.69
CA ALA A 74 29.53 -9.28 -7.54
C ALA A 74 28.62 -8.28 -6.80
N VAL A 75 29.08 -7.05 -6.58
CA VAL A 75 28.28 -5.99 -5.94
C VAL A 75 27.07 -5.61 -6.79
N ILE A 76 27.24 -5.45 -8.11
CA ILE A 76 26.13 -5.18 -9.03
C ILE A 76 25.12 -6.33 -9.03
N SER A 77 25.60 -7.58 -9.06
CA SER A 77 24.73 -8.76 -9.05
C SER A 77 23.93 -8.86 -7.75
N CYS A 78 24.59 -8.70 -6.59
CA CYS A 78 23.91 -8.66 -5.29
C CYS A 78 22.94 -7.49 -5.18
N GLY A 79 23.30 -6.31 -5.69
CA GLY A 79 22.44 -5.14 -5.73
C GLY A 79 21.19 -5.37 -6.57
N SER A 80 21.35 -5.98 -7.75
CA SER A 80 20.23 -6.34 -8.63
C SER A 80 19.30 -7.35 -7.98
N LEU A 81 19.83 -8.41 -7.35
CA LEU A 81 19.03 -9.42 -6.65
C LEU A 81 18.27 -8.82 -5.46
N GLY A 82 18.93 -7.95 -4.68
CA GLY A 82 18.30 -7.23 -3.57
C GLY A 82 17.18 -6.29 -4.05
N ALA A 83 17.41 -5.54 -5.13
CA ALA A 83 16.41 -4.68 -5.74
C ALA A 83 15.21 -5.48 -6.28
N SER A 84 15.46 -6.59 -6.98
CA SER A 84 14.40 -7.48 -7.48
C SER A 84 13.57 -8.07 -6.34
N GLY A 85 14.22 -8.54 -5.26
CA GLY A 85 13.52 -9.04 -4.07
C GLY A 85 12.69 -7.96 -3.38
N TYR A 86 13.24 -6.75 -3.23
CA TYR A 86 12.52 -5.62 -2.65
C TYR A 86 11.32 -5.21 -3.50
N LEU A 87 11.47 -5.15 -4.82
CA LEU A 87 10.38 -4.84 -5.74
C LEU A 87 9.27 -5.89 -5.69
N LEU A 88 9.62 -7.18 -5.62
CA LEU A 88 8.63 -8.25 -5.49
C LEU A 88 7.86 -8.17 -4.17
N TRP A 89 8.55 -7.91 -3.05
CA TRP A 89 7.91 -7.76 -1.74
C TRP A 89 7.01 -6.51 -1.69
N HIS A 90 7.51 -5.38 -2.18
CA HIS A 90 6.74 -4.15 -2.30
C HIS A 90 5.51 -4.34 -3.20
N HIS A 91 5.67 -5.02 -4.33
CA HIS A 91 4.58 -5.33 -5.24
C HIS A 91 3.51 -6.20 -4.56
N ARG A 92 3.91 -7.24 -3.82
CA ARG A 92 3.00 -8.10 -3.05
C ARG A 92 2.19 -7.28 -2.04
N ASN A 93 2.85 -6.41 -1.27
CA ASN A 93 2.18 -5.56 -0.29
C ASN A 93 1.20 -4.57 -0.94
N VAL A 94 1.58 -3.96 -2.06
CA VAL A 94 0.71 -3.04 -2.79
C VAL A 94 -0.51 -3.77 -3.34
N VAL A 95 -0.35 -4.97 -3.92
CA VAL A 95 -1.47 -5.75 -4.47
C VAL A 95 -2.44 -6.16 -3.37
N HIS A 96 -1.96 -6.63 -2.22
CA HIS A 96 -2.84 -6.99 -1.09
C HIS A 96 -3.61 -5.78 -0.54
N GLN A 97 -2.98 -4.62 -0.45
CA GLN A 97 -3.66 -3.39 -0.05
C GLN A 97 -4.71 -2.95 -1.08
N GLN A 98 -4.40 -3.06 -2.38
CA GLN A 98 -5.34 -2.73 -3.45
C GLN A 98 -6.55 -3.66 -3.48
N GLN A 99 -6.35 -4.96 -3.27
CA GLN A 99 -7.45 -5.94 -3.20
C GLN A 99 -8.42 -5.59 -2.05
N ARG A 100 -7.90 -5.36 -0.84
CA ARG A 100 -8.73 -4.95 0.29
C ARG A 100 -9.44 -3.62 0.02
N ALA A 101 -8.71 -2.62 -0.49
CA ALA A 101 -9.32 -1.34 -0.85
C ALA A 101 -10.44 -1.50 -1.90
N ALA A 102 -10.28 -2.40 -2.87
CA ALA A 102 -11.31 -2.70 -3.86
C ALA A 102 -12.54 -3.37 -3.22
N GLU A 103 -12.36 -4.27 -2.26
CA GLU A 103 -13.46 -4.86 -1.48
C GLU A 103 -14.26 -3.81 -0.72
N PHE A 104 -13.58 -2.92 0.03
CA PHE A 104 -14.25 -1.83 0.74
C PHE A 104 -14.92 -0.84 -0.23
N ALA A 105 -14.28 -0.53 -1.36
CA ALA A 105 -14.88 0.33 -2.38
C ALA A 105 -16.12 -0.30 -3.01
N ALA A 106 -16.12 -1.61 -3.26
CA ALA A 106 -17.27 -2.33 -3.79
C ALA A 106 -18.42 -2.38 -2.78
N ALA A 107 -18.11 -2.69 -1.51
CA ALA A 107 -19.09 -2.63 -0.42
C ALA A 107 -19.67 -1.23 -0.26
N ALA A 108 -18.84 -0.19 -0.36
CA ALA A 108 -19.29 1.19 -0.28
C ALA A 108 -20.18 1.58 -1.46
N ARG A 109 -19.84 1.15 -2.68
CA ARG A 109 -20.68 1.36 -3.87
C ARG A 109 -22.06 0.76 -3.66
N GLN A 110 -22.11 -0.49 -3.19
CA GLN A 110 -23.36 -1.20 -2.98
C GLN A 110 -24.17 -0.58 -1.83
N GLY A 111 -23.52 -0.22 -0.73
CA GLY A 111 -24.16 0.50 0.38
C GLY A 111 -24.78 1.82 -0.08
N ALA A 112 -24.05 2.63 -0.85
CA ALA A 112 -24.59 3.88 -1.38
C ALA A 112 -25.81 3.66 -2.30
N ILE A 113 -25.79 2.63 -3.13
CA ILE A 113 -26.95 2.27 -3.98
C ILE A 113 -28.15 1.86 -3.12
N ILE A 114 -27.94 1.00 -2.12
CA ILE A 114 -28.99 0.52 -1.22
C ILE A 114 -29.60 1.68 -0.43
N LEU A 115 -28.77 2.57 0.11
CA LEU A 115 -29.24 3.69 0.93
C LEU A 115 -29.99 4.76 0.15
N MET A 116 -29.64 4.97 -1.13
CA MET A 116 -30.19 6.07 -1.92
C MET A 116 -31.21 5.64 -2.96
N SER A 117 -31.35 4.34 -3.22
CA SER A 117 -32.36 3.80 -4.12
C SER A 117 -33.47 3.18 -3.29
N ILE A 118 -34.66 3.77 -3.36
CA ILE A 118 -35.84 3.27 -2.67
C ILE A 118 -36.95 3.14 -3.70
N ASP A 119 -37.54 1.95 -3.77
CA ASP A 119 -38.72 1.67 -4.57
C ASP A 119 -39.98 1.87 -3.71
N ALA A 120 -40.89 2.73 -4.19
CA ALA A 120 -42.12 3.02 -3.46
C ALA A 120 -43.06 1.81 -3.36
N THR A 121 -42.95 0.82 -4.26
CA THR A 121 -43.75 -0.41 -4.23
C THR A 121 -43.24 -1.44 -3.22
N LYS A 122 -41.98 -1.29 -2.78
CA LYS A 122 -41.30 -2.22 -1.85
C LYS A 122 -40.67 -1.48 -0.66
N ALA A 123 -41.24 -0.33 -0.29
CA ALA A 123 -40.69 0.56 0.73
C ALA A 123 -40.27 -0.16 2.02
N ARG A 124 -41.16 -0.98 2.60
CA ARG A 124 -40.86 -1.76 3.80
C ARG A 124 -39.66 -2.72 3.63
N GLN A 125 -39.58 -3.40 2.47
CA GLN A 125 -38.50 -4.34 2.20
C GLN A 125 -37.17 -3.62 1.95
N ASP A 126 -37.19 -2.49 1.24
CA ASP A 126 -35.99 -1.71 0.97
C ASP A 126 -35.47 -1.01 2.23
N VAL A 127 -36.35 -0.46 3.08
CA VAL A 127 -35.96 0.11 4.39
C VAL A 127 -35.33 -0.96 5.27
N GLN A 128 -35.91 -2.17 5.34
CA GLN A 128 -35.31 -3.26 6.09
C GLN A 128 -33.93 -3.65 5.53
N ARG A 129 -33.79 -3.72 4.19
CA ARG A 129 -32.50 -3.98 3.54
C ARG A 129 -31.46 -2.91 3.89
N ILE A 130 -31.86 -1.64 3.94
CA ILE A 130 -31.00 -0.54 4.38
C ILE A 130 -30.54 -0.78 5.81
N ILE A 131 -31.47 -1.04 6.74
CA ILE A 131 -31.16 -1.32 8.15
C ILE A 131 -30.20 -2.51 8.29
N ASP A 132 -30.43 -3.60 7.55
CA ASP A 132 -29.58 -4.79 7.60
C ASP A 132 -28.17 -4.55 7.04
N SER A 133 -28.06 -3.65 6.05
CA SER A 133 -26.79 -3.21 5.47
C SER A 133 -26.04 -2.17 6.31
N THR A 134 -26.60 -1.75 7.44
CA THR A 134 -26.02 -0.74 8.34
C THR A 134 -25.61 -1.32 9.68
N THR A 135 -24.75 -0.61 10.41
CA THR A 135 -24.30 -1.01 11.76
C THR A 135 -24.13 0.19 12.69
N GLY A 136 -23.83 -0.08 13.96
CA GLY A 136 -23.53 0.91 14.99
C GLY A 136 -24.68 1.90 15.25
N ALA A 137 -24.31 3.14 15.57
CA ALA A 137 -25.26 4.20 15.87
C ALA A 137 -26.16 4.56 14.67
N PHE A 138 -25.64 4.44 13.44
CA PHE A 138 -26.42 4.72 12.23
C PHE A 138 -27.58 3.73 12.08
N LYS A 139 -27.35 2.43 12.31
CA LYS A 139 -28.42 1.42 12.34
C LYS A 139 -29.48 1.75 13.41
N GLY A 140 -29.05 2.14 14.60
CA GLY A 140 -29.95 2.52 15.70
C GLY A 140 -30.89 3.67 15.31
N GLY A 141 -30.35 4.72 14.68
CA GLY A 141 -31.15 5.84 14.18
C GLY A 141 -32.13 5.43 13.08
N MET A 142 -31.70 4.57 12.15
CA MET A 142 -32.56 4.05 11.08
C MET A 142 -33.69 3.16 11.61
N LEU A 143 -33.45 2.37 12.66
CA LEU A 143 -34.48 1.56 13.31
C LEU A 143 -35.57 2.42 13.94
N ILE A 144 -35.20 3.54 14.56
CA ILE A 144 -36.14 4.47 15.18
C ILE A 144 -36.99 5.16 14.10
N ALA A 145 -36.38 5.56 12.98
CA ALA A 145 -37.04 6.27 11.89
C ALA A 145 -37.68 5.36 10.83
N ALA A 146 -37.68 4.03 11.03
CA ALA A 146 -38.02 3.07 9.99
C ALA A 146 -39.48 3.21 9.52
N ASP A 147 -40.43 3.25 10.46
CA ASP A 147 -41.85 3.31 10.14
C ASP A 147 -42.23 4.64 9.46
N ASP A 148 -41.69 5.76 9.95
CA ASP A 148 -41.90 7.09 9.35
C ASP A 148 -41.35 7.15 7.92
N LEU A 149 -40.17 6.55 7.68
CA LEU A 149 -39.57 6.51 6.35
C LEU A 149 -40.40 5.66 5.38
N VAL A 150 -40.89 4.50 5.82
CA VAL A 150 -41.78 3.65 5.01
C VAL A 150 -43.05 4.42 4.64
N GLN A 151 -43.68 5.07 5.60
CA GLN A 151 -44.90 5.84 5.37
C GLN A 151 -44.67 7.01 4.40
N SER A 152 -43.57 7.76 4.57
CA SER A 152 -43.24 8.90 3.70
C SER A 152 -42.98 8.46 2.25
N VAL A 153 -42.25 7.35 2.07
CA VAL A 153 -41.96 6.79 0.74
C VAL A 153 -43.25 6.31 0.06
N GLU A 154 -44.08 5.54 0.76
CA GLU A 154 -45.35 5.03 0.25
C GLU A 154 -46.32 6.16 -0.14
N GLN A 155 -46.36 7.24 0.65
CA GLN A 155 -47.18 8.42 0.35
C GLN A 155 -46.70 9.17 -0.88
N SER A 156 -45.38 9.32 -1.04
CA SER A 156 -44.81 10.04 -2.19
C SER A 156 -45.01 9.30 -3.51
N ARG A 157 -45.08 7.96 -3.47
CA ARG A 157 -45.09 7.05 -4.63
C ARG A 157 -43.91 7.23 -5.61
N VAL A 158 -42.90 8.01 -5.25
CA VAL A 158 -41.73 8.27 -6.09
C VAL A 158 -40.68 7.21 -5.82
N SER A 159 -40.27 6.51 -6.88
CA SER A 159 -39.12 5.62 -6.83
C SER A 159 -37.87 6.36 -7.31
N THR A 160 -36.78 6.23 -6.58
CA THR A 160 -35.50 6.87 -6.90
C THR A 160 -34.46 5.81 -7.21
N LYS A 161 -33.66 6.04 -8.25
CA LYS A 161 -32.52 5.19 -8.61
C LYS A 161 -31.24 6.00 -8.57
N VAL A 162 -30.19 5.38 -8.03
CA VAL A 162 -28.87 6.00 -7.95
C VAL A 162 -27.85 5.23 -8.76
N THR A 163 -27.07 5.97 -9.54
CA THR A 163 -25.93 5.49 -10.30
C THR A 163 -24.64 6.05 -9.70
N VAL A 164 -23.76 5.17 -9.23
CA VAL A 164 -22.47 5.55 -8.65
C VAL A 164 -21.45 5.80 -9.77
N GLN A 165 -20.99 7.04 -9.90
CA GLN A 165 -20.02 7.44 -10.92
C GLN A 165 -18.59 7.05 -10.54
N GLY A 166 -18.24 7.19 -9.26
CA GLY A 166 -16.88 6.94 -8.80
C GLY A 166 -16.83 6.62 -7.32
N VAL A 167 -15.84 5.82 -6.93
CA VAL A 167 -15.57 5.44 -5.54
C VAL A 167 -14.07 5.48 -5.30
N ALA A 168 -13.65 6.06 -4.18
CA ALA A 168 -12.25 6.10 -3.78
C ALA A 168 -12.13 5.86 -2.27
N VAL A 169 -11.27 4.93 -1.88
CA VAL A 169 -10.95 4.70 -0.46
C VAL A 169 -9.99 5.79 0.00
N GLN A 170 -10.40 6.59 0.98
CA GLN A 170 -9.58 7.65 1.57
C GLN A 170 -8.63 7.06 2.62
N SER A 171 -9.15 6.19 3.49
CA SER A 171 -8.39 5.52 4.53
C SER A 171 -8.99 4.16 4.84
N MET A 172 -8.16 3.23 5.32
CA MET A 172 -8.57 1.86 5.60
C MET A 172 -7.76 1.32 6.78
N THR A 173 -8.44 0.58 7.63
CA THR A 173 -7.92 -0.25 8.72
C THR A 173 -8.27 -1.72 8.41
N ASP A 174 -7.95 -2.65 9.29
CA ASP A 174 -8.26 -4.07 9.04
C ASP A 174 -9.78 -4.34 8.98
N ASP A 175 -10.58 -3.60 9.75
CA ASP A 175 -12.03 -3.83 9.87
C ASP A 175 -12.91 -2.64 9.44
N SER A 176 -12.33 -1.48 9.12
CA SER A 176 -13.11 -0.31 8.70
C SER A 176 -12.40 0.53 7.64
N ALA A 177 -13.15 1.19 6.78
CA ALA A 177 -12.63 2.07 5.75
C ALA A 177 -13.51 3.31 5.57
N VAL A 178 -12.87 4.45 5.33
CA VAL A 178 -13.54 5.69 4.91
C VAL A 178 -13.45 5.78 3.40
N VAL A 179 -14.62 5.88 2.76
CA VAL A 179 -14.77 5.80 1.32
C VAL A 179 -15.53 7.02 0.81
N LEU A 180 -14.96 7.68 -0.19
CA LEU A 180 -15.56 8.78 -0.92
C LEU A 180 -16.37 8.22 -2.09
N VAL A 181 -17.64 8.59 -2.18
CA VAL A 181 -18.57 8.13 -3.21
C VAL A 181 -19.13 9.34 -3.95
N ALA A 182 -18.98 9.34 -5.27
CA ALA A 182 -19.63 10.26 -6.17
C ALA A 182 -20.80 9.54 -6.85
N ALA A 183 -22.01 10.02 -6.63
CA ALA A 183 -23.23 9.38 -7.12
C ALA A 183 -24.13 10.38 -7.84
N LYS A 184 -24.93 9.88 -8.78
CA LYS A 184 -25.93 10.63 -9.54
C LYS A 184 -27.28 9.97 -9.30
N ALA A 185 -28.25 10.74 -8.85
CA ALA A 185 -29.60 10.26 -8.60
C ALA A 185 -30.59 10.76 -9.64
N GLU A 186 -31.48 9.87 -10.03
CA GLU A 186 -32.53 10.10 -11.02
C GLU A 186 -33.85 9.46 -10.55
N VAL A 187 -34.96 10.07 -10.97
CA VAL A 187 -36.29 9.55 -10.67
C VAL A 187 -36.52 8.33 -11.55
N ALA A 188 -36.79 7.18 -10.91
CA ALA A 188 -36.99 5.91 -11.61
C ALA A 188 -38.43 5.76 -12.13
N ASN A 189 -39.40 6.43 -11.50
CA ASN A 189 -40.79 6.46 -11.94
C ASN A 189 -41.25 7.90 -12.20
N PRO A 190 -40.91 8.47 -13.36
CA PRO A 190 -41.31 9.84 -13.71
C PRO A 190 -42.85 10.01 -13.79
N GLU A 191 -43.58 8.95 -14.11
CA GLU A 191 -45.04 8.98 -14.23
C GLU A 191 -45.75 9.12 -12.87
N ALA A 192 -45.10 8.70 -11.78
CA ALA A 192 -45.64 8.87 -10.43
C ALA A 192 -45.69 10.33 -9.98
N ASN A 193 -44.82 11.19 -10.54
CA ASN A 193 -44.84 12.62 -10.24
C ASN A 193 -44.27 13.45 -11.42
N PRO A 194 -45.13 14.06 -12.25
CA PRO A 194 -44.70 14.80 -13.44
C PRO A 194 -43.88 16.07 -13.11
N ASP A 195 -44.01 16.62 -11.89
CA ASP A 195 -43.19 17.76 -11.45
C ASP A 195 -41.75 17.33 -11.13
N GLN A 196 -41.56 16.12 -10.59
CA GLN A 196 -40.22 15.59 -10.27
C GLN A 196 -39.44 15.09 -11.49
N THR A 197 -40.14 14.74 -12.56
CA THR A 197 -39.56 14.32 -13.84
C THR A 197 -38.72 15.41 -14.51
N LYS A 198 -39.03 16.68 -14.23
CA LYS A 198 -38.32 17.83 -14.81
C LYS A 198 -37.03 18.19 -14.06
N LEU A 199 -36.76 17.58 -12.90
CA LEU A 199 -35.53 17.89 -12.18
C LEU A 199 -34.33 17.22 -12.87
N PRO A 200 -33.26 17.99 -13.18
CA PRO A 200 -32.04 17.40 -13.69
C PRO A 200 -31.47 16.42 -12.66
N PRO A 201 -30.80 15.34 -13.09
CA PRO A 201 -30.24 14.38 -12.15
C PRO A 201 -29.25 15.07 -11.21
N ARG A 202 -29.45 14.91 -9.90
CA ARG A 202 -28.61 15.57 -8.90
C ARG A 202 -27.36 14.75 -8.62
N SER A 203 -26.19 15.39 -8.67
CA SER A 203 -24.93 14.78 -8.27
C SER A 203 -24.70 14.99 -6.77
N TRP A 204 -24.39 13.92 -6.05
CA TRP A 204 -24.04 13.94 -4.64
C TRP A 204 -22.63 13.42 -4.42
N ARG A 205 -21.93 14.04 -3.46
CA ARG A 205 -20.64 13.60 -2.96
C ARG A 205 -20.83 13.19 -1.50
N ILE A 206 -20.50 11.95 -1.19
CA ILE A 206 -20.78 11.36 0.12
C ILE A 206 -19.48 10.77 0.64
N VAL A 207 -19.19 11.02 1.91
CA VAL A 207 -18.20 10.27 2.68
C VAL A 207 -18.95 9.18 3.42
N MET A 208 -18.54 7.94 3.22
CA MET A 208 -19.14 6.80 3.87
C MET A 208 -18.10 6.00 4.64
N THR A 209 -18.39 5.71 5.89
CA THR A 209 -17.60 4.79 6.71
C THR A 209 -18.21 3.40 6.61
N VAL A 210 -17.44 2.46 6.09
CA VAL A 210 -17.80 1.04 6.01
C VAL A 210 -17.05 0.30 7.10
N GLN A 211 -17.74 -0.57 7.82
CA GLN A 211 -17.19 -1.37 8.91
C GLN A 211 -17.61 -2.83 8.76
N ARG A 212 -16.69 -3.74 9.07
CA ARG A 212 -16.95 -5.17 9.12
C ARG A 212 -17.74 -5.50 10.39
N ASP A 213 -18.92 -6.08 10.20
CA ASP A 213 -19.84 -6.48 11.26
C ASP A 213 -20.42 -7.86 10.91
N GLY A 214 -20.20 -8.86 11.77
CA GLY A 214 -20.63 -10.24 11.52
C GLY A 214 -20.07 -10.87 10.24
N GLY A 215 -18.84 -10.48 9.85
CA GLY A 215 -18.19 -10.96 8.63
C GLY A 215 -18.62 -10.23 7.35
N GLN A 216 -19.61 -9.34 7.41
CA GLN A 216 -20.08 -8.54 6.27
C GLN A 216 -19.64 -7.09 6.39
N LEU A 217 -19.36 -6.45 5.27
CA LEU A 217 -19.07 -5.02 5.22
C LEU A 217 -20.38 -4.23 5.22
N LYS A 218 -20.60 -3.43 6.27
CA LYS A 218 -21.82 -2.64 6.49
C LYS A 218 -21.51 -1.16 6.61
N VAL A 219 -22.51 -0.33 6.35
CA VAL A 219 -22.39 1.13 6.47
C VAL A 219 -22.55 1.55 7.93
N ALA A 220 -21.51 2.13 8.51
CA ALA A 220 -21.50 2.59 9.90
C ALA A 220 -21.81 4.09 10.03
N LYS A 221 -21.47 4.88 9.01
CA LYS A 221 -21.69 6.34 9.00
C LYS A 221 -21.76 6.88 7.58
N VAL A 222 -22.60 7.88 7.37
CA VAL A 222 -22.75 8.60 6.11
C VAL A 222 -22.70 10.10 6.38
N GLU A 223 -21.88 10.82 5.63
CA GLU A 223 -21.79 12.28 5.67
C GLU A 223 -21.88 12.82 4.24
N ALA A 224 -22.77 13.78 4.02
CA ALA A 224 -22.86 14.48 2.74
C ALA A 224 -21.82 15.61 2.70
N LEU A 225 -21.09 15.70 1.59
CA LEU A 225 -20.22 16.84 1.32
C LEU A 225 -21.02 17.94 0.60
N PRO A 226 -20.73 19.22 0.88
CA PRO A 226 -21.33 20.34 0.18
C PRO A 226 -20.93 20.43 -1.31
#